data_AF-A0AAW9J065-F1
#
_entry.id   AF-A0AAW9J065-F1
#
_cell.length_a   1.000
_cell.length_b   1.000
_cell.length_c   1.000
_cell.angle_alpha   90.00
_cell.angle_beta   90.00
_cell.angle_gamma   90.00
#
_symmetry.space_group_name_H-M   'P 1'
#
loop_
_entity.id
_entity.type
_entity.pdbx_description
1 polymer ?
#
loop_
_entity_poly.entity_id
_entity_poly.type
_entity_poly.pdbx_seq_one_letter_code
_entity_poly.pdbx_strand_id
1 'polypeptide(L)'
;MSKAKKTNENFAASPFIVWSALFIVIPLLIVLFFGFTITTPDGNYAFSLENFTRLLQPQYIKVFTRSLWLALLSTLWCLILGYPVAYIISKMKPSRASILIMLFIV
;
A
#
# COMPACT_ATOMS: atom_id res chain seq x y z
N MET A 1 18.32 21.72 -25.99
CA MET A 1 17.14 22.60 -25.75
C MET A 1 15.91 21.74 -25.68
N SER A 2 15.23 21.75 -24.53
CA SER A 2 14.09 20.91 -24.15
C SER A 2 12.87 21.11 -25.06
N LYS A 3 12.22 20.03 -25.48
CA LYS A 3 10.82 20.05 -25.92
C LYS A 3 10.08 18.88 -25.27
N ALA A 4 9.62 19.13 -24.05
CA ALA A 4 8.57 18.36 -23.42
C ALA A 4 7.28 18.53 -24.25
N LYS A 5 6.95 17.54 -25.07
CA LYS A 5 5.64 17.39 -25.68
C LYS A 5 4.95 16.20 -25.01
N LYS A 6 4.33 16.45 -23.85
CA LYS A 6 3.48 15.46 -23.16
C LYS A 6 2.14 15.43 -23.89
N THR A 7 2.04 14.59 -24.91
CA THR A 7 0.84 14.35 -25.70
C THR A 7 -0.24 13.68 -24.86
N ASN A 8 -1.48 14.10 -25.08
CA ASN A 8 -2.71 13.68 -24.40
C ASN A 8 -3.09 12.23 -24.74
N GLU A 9 -2.34 11.25 -24.23
CA GLU A 9 -2.64 9.82 -24.35
C GLU A 9 -3.55 9.32 -23.20
N ASN A 10 -3.87 10.21 -22.26
CA ASN A 10 -4.69 9.89 -21.09
C ASN A 10 -6.20 9.97 -21.36
N PHE A 11 -6.69 10.42 -22.51
CA PHE A 11 -8.14 10.63 -22.68
C PHE A 11 -8.96 9.33 -22.66
N ALA A 12 -8.41 8.22 -23.18
CA ALA A 12 -9.07 6.91 -23.16
C ALA A 12 -8.92 6.18 -21.81
N ALA A 13 -7.82 6.40 -21.08
CA ALA A 13 -7.58 5.83 -19.75
C ALA A 13 -8.14 6.69 -18.60
N SER A 14 -8.42 7.98 -18.84
CA SER A 14 -8.97 8.92 -17.86
C SER A 14 -10.27 8.45 -17.22
N PRO A 15 -11.28 7.92 -17.94
CA PRO A 15 -12.51 7.46 -17.29
C PRO A 15 -12.24 6.30 -16.32
N PHE A 16 -11.35 5.38 -16.69
CA PHE A 16 -10.96 4.27 -15.82
C PHE A 16 -10.18 4.73 -14.58
N ILE A 17 -9.18 5.61 -14.76
CA ILE A 17 -8.39 6.15 -13.65
C ILE A 17 -9.28 6.95 -12.68
N VAL A 18 -10.20 7.77 -13.22
CA VAL A 18 -11.16 8.54 -12.40
C VAL A 18 -12.07 7.60 -11.63
N TRP A 19 -12.58 6.55 -12.28
CA TRP A 19 -13.43 5.55 -11.64
C TRP A 19 -12.69 4.78 -10.53
N SER A 20 -11.48 4.28 -10.81
CA SER A 20 -10.66 3.58 -9.81
C SER A 20 -10.28 4.50 -8.65
N ALA A 21 -9.90 5.75 -8.93
CA ALA A 21 -9.60 6.73 -7.89
C ALA A 21 -10.83 7.03 -7.03
N LEU A 22 -12.01 7.18 -7.64
CA LEU A 22 -13.26 7.39 -6.92
C LEU A 22 -13.54 6.24 -5.94
N PHE A 23 -13.38 4.98 -6.37
CA PHE A 23 -13.58 3.81 -5.51
C PHE A 23 -12.53 3.64 -4.41
N ILE A 24 -11.36 4.26 -4.53
CA ILE A 24 -10.34 4.26 -3.48
C ILE A 24 -10.55 5.43 -2.52
N VAL A 25 -10.82 6.62 -3.06
CA VAL A 25 -10.93 7.86 -2.30
C VAL A 25 -12.22 7.92 -1.49
N ILE A 26 -13.36 7.54 -2.06
CA ILE A 26 -14.65 7.56 -1.34
C ILE A 26 -14.61 6.73 -0.04
N PRO A 27 -14.24 5.44 -0.04
CA PRO A 27 -14.19 4.67 1.21
C PRO A 27 -13.14 5.21 2.18
N LEU A 28 -12.03 5.78 1.68
CA LEU A 28 -11.03 6.41 2.54
C LEU A 28 -11.61 7.65 3.24
N LEU A 29 -12.37 8.49 2.53
CA LEU A 29 -13.07 9.64 3.11
C LEU A 29 -14.11 9.21 4.14
N ILE A 30 -14.85 8.12 3.88
CA ILE A 30 -15.80 7.54 4.84
C ILE A 30 -15.07 7.09 6.12
N VAL A 31 -13.94 6.37 5.98
CA VAL A 31 -13.12 5.94 7.12
C VAL A 31 -12.58 7.14 7.90
N LEU A 32 -12.13 8.20 7.22
CA LEU A 32 -11.69 9.42 7.88
C LEU A 32 -12.84 10.11 8.62
N PHE A 33 -14.01 10.27 7.99
CA PHE A 33 -15.18 10.87 8.62
C PHE A 33 -15.54 10.14 9.91
N PHE A 34 -15.78 8.82 9.85
CA PHE A 34 -16.11 8.02 11.03
C PHE A 34 -14.96 7.89 12.03
N GLY A 35 -13.70 8.03 11.59
CA GLY A 35 -12.55 8.08 12.49
C GLY A 35 -12.57 9.31 13.39
N PHE A 36 -12.97 10.47 12.85
CA PHE A 36 -12.99 11.76 13.56
C PHE A 36 -14.35 12.15 14.15
N THR A 37 -15.42 11.42 13.84
CA THR A 37 -16.77 11.68 14.38
C THR A 37 -17.27 10.54 15.25
N ILE A 38 -18.00 10.86 16.32
CA ILE A 38 -18.77 9.90 17.12
C ILE A 38 -20.27 10.18 16.96
N THR A 39 -21.08 9.13 17.02
CA THR A 39 -22.54 9.26 17.06
C THR A 39 -22.97 9.53 18.50
N THR A 40 -23.47 10.74 18.76
CA THR A 40 -24.06 11.14 20.03
C THR A 40 -25.39 10.38 20.25
N PRO A 41 -25.84 10.13 21.49
CA PRO A 41 -27.12 9.46 21.77
C PRO A 41 -28.33 10.09 21.06
N ASP A 42 -28.27 11.39 20.77
CA ASP A 42 -29.32 12.13 20.05
C ASP A 42 -29.28 11.94 18.52
N GLY A 43 -28.41 11.06 18.01
CA GLY A 43 -28.27 10.77 16.58
C GLY A 43 -27.42 11.78 15.79
N ASN A 44 -26.87 12.79 16.45
CA ASN A 44 -25.98 13.79 15.85
C ASN A 44 -24.53 13.31 15.78
N TYR A 45 -23.77 13.81 14.80
CA TYR A 45 -22.33 13.58 14.69
C TYR A 45 -21.57 14.70 15.40
N ALA A 46 -20.80 14.34 16.43
CA ALA A 46 -19.89 15.25 17.11
C ALA A 46 -18.44 14.92 16.74
N PHE A 47 -17.62 15.95 16.53
CA PHE A 47 -16.18 15.76 16.34
C PHE A 47 -15.56 15.28 17.66
N SER A 48 -14.92 14.11 17.64
CA SER A 48 -14.29 13.53 18.82
C SER A 48 -13.10 12.67 18.43
N LEU A 49 -12.03 12.74 19.23
CA LEU A 49 -10.84 11.92 19.08
C LEU A 49 -10.90 10.61 19.89
N GLU A 50 -12.06 10.28 20.46
CA GLU A 50 -12.22 9.07 21.28
C GLU A 50 -11.95 7.77 20.48
N ASN A 51 -12.29 7.74 19.19
CA ASN A 51 -11.94 6.59 18.35
C ASN A 51 -10.43 6.37 18.26
N PHE A 52 -9.61 7.45 18.28
CA PHE A 52 -8.16 7.35 18.27
C PHE A 52 -7.60 6.88 19.62
N THR A 53 -8.19 7.29 20.75
CA THR A 53 -7.75 6.80 22.07
C THR A 53 -8.08 5.32 22.25
N ARG A 54 -9.17 4.82 21.63
CA ARG A 54 -9.46 3.38 21.55
C ARG A 54 -8.36 2.61 20.80
N LEU A 55 -7.79 3.18 19.74
CA LEU A 55 -6.64 2.56 19.02
C LEU A 55 -5.39 2.44 19.89
N LEU A 56 -5.22 3.32 20.87
CA LEU A 56 -4.09 3.29 21.81
C LEU A 56 -4.29 2.30 22.97
N GLN A 57 -5.42 1.59 23.03
CA GLN A 57 -5.61 0.58 24.05
C GLN A 57 -4.55 -0.54 23.94
N PRO A 58 -4.19 -1.16 25.07
CA PRO A 58 -3.08 -2.13 25.12
C PRO A 58 -3.25 -3.30 24.14
N GLN A 59 -4.50 -3.70 23.89
CA GLN A 59 -4.80 -4.80 22.99
C GLN A 59 -4.43 -4.46 21.54
N TYR A 60 -4.80 -3.28 21.04
CA TYR A 60 -4.56 -2.88 19.65
C TYR A 60 -3.06 -2.63 19.43
N ILE A 61 -2.39 -1.99 20.40
CA ILE A 61 -0.94 -1.80 20.37
C ILE A 61 -0.19 -3.13 20.36
N LYS A 62 -0.64 -4.13 21.14
CA LYS A 62 -0.04 -5.47 21.14
C LYS A 62 -0.16 -6.16 19.77
N VAL A 63 -1.30 -6.01 19.10
CA VAL A 63 -1.48 -6.56 17.74
C VAL A 63 -0.62 -5.80 16.74
N PHE A 64 -0.62 -4.47 16.80
CA PHE A 64 0.20 -3.61 15.92
C PHE A 64 1.70 -3.96 16.01
N THR A 65 2.22 -4.05 17.23
CA THR A 65 3.64 -4.41 17.48
C THR A 65 3.97 -5.81 17.00
N ARG A 66 3.06 -6.79 17.16
CA ARG A 66 3.23 -8.13 16.60
C ARG A 66 3.28 -8.11 15.08
N SER A 67 2.35 -7.41 14.43
CA SER A 67 2.33 -7.29 12.97
C SER A 67 3.59 -6.60 12.44
N LEU A 68 4.05 -5.55 13.12
CA LEU A 68 5.29 -4.86 12.77
C LEU A 68 6.51 -5.77 12.91
N TRP A 69 6.60 -6.53 14.01
CA TRP A 69 7.67 -7.52 14.22
C TRP A 69 7.69 -8.58 13.12
N LEU A 70 6.51 -9.12 12.78
CA LEU A 70 6.37 -10.10 11.70
C LEU A 70 6.73 -9.51 10.33
N ALA A 71 6.32 -8.28 10.03
CA ALA A 71 6.64 -7.61 8.77
C ALA A 71 8.15 -7.35 8.62
N LEU A 72 8.82 -6.92 9.70
CA LEU A 72 10.27 -6.75 9.71
C LEU A 72 11.00 -8.07 9.52
N LEU A 73 10.57 -9.12 10.25
CA LEU A 73 11.14 -10.45 10.11
C LEU A 73 10.97 -10.99 8.69
N SER A 74 9.78 -10.84 8.10
CA SER A 74 9.51 -11.24 6.72
C SER A 74 10.36 -10.47 5.72
N THR A 75 10.48 -9.14 5.88
CA THR A 75 11.31 -8.31 4.99
C THR A 75 12.77 -8.72 5.06
N LEU A 76 13.26 -9.00 6.26
CA LEU A 76 14.63 -9.45 6.48
C LEU A 76 14.88 -10.81 5.80
N TRP A 77 13.97 -11.78 5.96
CA TRP A 77 14.06 -13.06 5.26
C TRP A 77 13.97 -12.92 3.74
N CYS A 78 13.08 -12.07 3.23
CA CYS A 78 13.00 -11.75 1.81
C CYS A 78 14.31 -11.15 1.29
N LEU A 79 15.00 -10.31 2.07
CA LEU A 79 16.27 -9.74 1.68
C LEU A 79 17.39 -10.79 1.72
N ILE A 80 17.47 -11.58 2.78
CA ILE A 80 18.48 -12.64 2.95
C ILE A 80 18.38 -13.68 1.83
N LEU A 81 17.16 -14.05 1.41
CA LEU A 81 16.95 -15.06 0.37
C LEU A 81 16.92 -14.45 -1.04
N GLY A 82 16.27 -13.29 -1.20
CA GLY A 82 16.11 -12.64 -2.50
C GLY A 82 17.39 -11.97 -3.00
N TYR A 83 18.20 -11.38 -2.12
CA TYR A 83 19.46 -10.74 -2.51
C TYR A 83 20.49 -11.70 -3.13
N PRO A 84 20.79 -12.88 -2.56
CA PRO A 84 21.73 -13.81 -3.19
C PRO A 84 21.20 -14.33 -4.52
N VAL A 85 19.89 -14.57 -4.65
CA VAL A 85 19.26 -14.97 -5.91
C VAL A 85 19.44 -13.86 -6.97
N ALA A 86 19.14 -12.61 -6.62
CA ALA A 86 19.34 -11.46 -7.49
C ALA A 86 20.81 -11.26 -7.88
N TYR A 87 21.75 -11.48 -6.93
CA TYR A 87 23.18 -11.39 -7.18
C TYR A 87 23.66 -12.45 -8.19
N ILE A 88 23.24 -13.71 -8.03
CA ILE A 88 23.59 -14.79 -8.96
C ILE A 88 23.03 -14.49 -10.36
N ILE A 89 21.78 -14.02 -10.45
CA ILE A 89 21.15 -13.61 -11.73
C ILE A 89 21.94 -12.48 -12.40
N SER A 90 22.41 -11.48 -11.64
CA SER A 90 23.18 -10.35 -12.17
C SER A 90 24.52 -10.75 -12.81
N LYS A 91 25.08 -11.90 -12.41
CA LYS A 91 26.35 -12.43 -12.91
C LYS A 91 26.20 -13.46 -14.04
N MET A 92 24.97 -13.88 -14.36
CA MET A 92 24.71 -14.85 -15.42
C MET A 92 24.61 -14.21 -16.81
N LYS A 93 24.85 -15.01 -17.86
CA LYS A 93 24.61 -14.57 -19.25
C LYS A 93 23.13 -14.16 -19.42
N PRO A 94 22.83 -13.08 -20.14
CA PRO A 94 21.49 -12.50 -20.25
C PRO A 94 20.41 -13.47 -20.75
N SER A 95 20.78 -14.47 -21.57
CA SER A 95 19.82 -15.50 -22.03
C SER A 95 19.35 -16.44 -20.92
N ARG A 96 20.22 -16.79 -19.96
CA ARG A 96 19.85 -17.66 -18.82
C ARG A 96 19.17 -16.87 -17.71
N ALA A 97 19.60 -15.63 -17.49
CA ALA A 97 18.96 -14.71 -16.55
C ALA A 97 17.49 -14.44 -16.91
N SER A 98 17.19 -14.21 -18.20
CA SER A 98 15.82 -13.94 -18.67
C SER A 98 14.89 -15.15 -18.48
N ILE A 99 15.38 -16.37 -18.71
CA ILE A 99 14.59 -17.60 -18.49
C ILE A 99 14.30 -17.82 -16.99
N LEU A 100 15.30 -17.58 -16.12
CA LEU A 100 15.12 -17.73 -14.66
C LEU A 100 14.15 -16.70 -14.08
N ILE A 101 14.20 -15.46 -14.55
CA ILE A 101 13.25 -14.41 -14.13
C ILE A 101 11.84 -14.79 -14.58
N MET A 102 11.66 -15.24 -15.83
CA MET A 102 10.36 -15.69 -16.34
C MET A 102 9.77 -16.85 -15.53
N LEU A 103 10.59 -17.80 -15.08
CA LEU A 103 10.16 -18.92 -14.25
C LEU A 103 9.76 -18.51 -12.82
N PHE A 104 10.38 -17.47 -12.26
CA PHE A 104 10.07 -16.98 -10.91
C PHE A 104 8.85 -16.04 -10.86
N ILE A 105 8.52 -15.39 -11.98
CA ILE A 105 7.46 -14.38 -12.06
C ILE A 105 6.10 -14.96 -12.53
N VAL A 106 6.13 -16.12 -13.20
CA VAL A 106 4.95 -16.85 -13.68
C VAL A 106 4.48 -17.86 -12.63
#